data_AF-A0A0F9J5E6-F1
#
_entry.id   AF-A0A0F9J5E6-F1
#
_cell.length_a   1.000
_cell.length_b   1.000
_cell.length_c   1.000
_cell.angle_alpha   90.00
_cell.angle_beta   90.00
_cell.angle_gamma   90.00
#
_symmetry.space_group_name_H-M   'P 1'
#
loop_
_entity.id
_entity.type
_entity.pdbx_description
1 polymer ?
#
loop_
_entity_poly.entity_id
_entity_poly.type
_entity_poly.pdbx_seq_one_letter_code
_entity_poly.pdbx_strand_id
1 'polypeptide(L)'
;MFFKKLNNAGLWEKIQKLRELIKLEKYFRGRVCWNFNCKKDLNIYDFLSDNMNFTPEYILKLWQTPILQFHCCECFKFLKIHELKKIEREKSTRECLFCKTPMDVYKFSKLNDYLKIHEIKSLWLNKDYKIFCDNLCQRKYYKTYYDFLKKKKRKKQQQIKEKLEN
;
A
#
# COMPACT_ATOMS: atom_id res chain seq x y z
N MET A 1 3.84 3.66 -9.78
CA MET A 1 2.93 4.81 -9.63
C MET A 1 1.70 4.49 -10.45
N PHE A 2 0.81 3.65 -9.92
CA PHE A 2 -0.50 3.43 -10.52
C PHE A 2 -1.42 4.50 -9.96
N PHE A 3 -1.81 5.46 -10.80
CA PHE A 3 -2.98 6.28 -10.48
C PHE A 3 -4.15 5.29 -10.37
N LYS A 4 -4.72 5.13 -9.16
CA LYS A 4 -6.09 4.59 -9.04
C LYS A 4 -6.90 5.29 -10.11
N LYS A 5 -7.65 4.56 -10.94
CA LYS A 5 -8.66 5.17 -11.83
C LYS A 5 -9.58 5.98 -10.92
N LEU A 6 -9.26 7.27 -10.77
CA LEU A 6 -10.04 8.19 -9.97
C LEU A 6 -11.39 8.24 -10.66
N ASN A 7 -12.46 8.02 -9.90
CA ASN A 7 -13.77 8.43 -10.35
C ASN A 7 -13.73 9.96 -10.38
N ASN A 8 -13.31 10.51 -11.53
CA ASN A 8 -13.03 11.92 -11.70
C ASN A 8 -14.25 12.77 -11.33
N ALA A 9 -15.47 12.27 -11.59
CA ALA A 9 -16.71 12.96 -11.21
C ALA A 9 -16.83 13.11 -9.68
N GLY A 10 -16.60 12.04 -8.92
CA GLY A 10 -16.67 12.09 -7.45
C GLY A 10 -15.57 12.94 -6.81
N LEU A 11 -14.36 12.97 -7.40
CA LEU A 11 -13.30 13.88 -6.95
C LEU A 11 -13.70 15.34 -7.21
N TRP A 12 -14.21 15.65 -8.40
CA TRP A 12 -14.64 17.01 -8.76
C TRP A 12 -15.75 17.53 -7.83
N GLU A 13 -16.74 16.70 -7.51
CA GLU A 13 -17.81 17.07 -6.58
C GLU A 13 -17.25 17.43 -5.19
N LYS A 14 -16.33 16.61 -4.68
CA LYS A 14 -15.66 16.89 -3.39
C LYS A 14 -14.81 18.15 -3.43
N ILE A 15 -14.11 18.41 -4.54
CA ILE A 15 -13.34 19.64 -4.73
C ILE A 15 -14.26 20.87 -4.69
N GLN A 16 -15.40 20.84 -5.37
CA GLN A 16 -16.34 21.97 -5.36
C GLN A 16 -16.90 22.23 -3.97
N LYS A 17 -17.34 21.18 -3.26
CA LYS A 17 -17.79 21.29 -1.86
C LYS A 17 -16.69 21.88 -0.97
N LEU A 18 -15.46 21.40 -1.11
CA LEU A 18 -14.32 21.91 -0.34
C LEU A 18 -14.04 23.39 -0.64
N ARG A 19 -14.15 23.83 -1.91
CA ARG A 19 -13.98 25.25 -2.28
C ARG A 19 -15.00 26.14 -1.58
N GLU A 20 -16.27 25.74 -1.55
CA GLU A 20 -17.30 26.51 -0.85
C GLU A 20 -17.04 26.56 0.66
N LEU A 21 -16.63 25.45 1.28
CA LEU A 21 -16.25 25.45 2.70
C LEU A 21 -15.06 26.37 3.00
N ILE A 22 -14.04 26.39 2.12
CA ILE A 22 -12.87 27.27 2.29
C ILE A 22 -13.26 28.75 2.21
N LYS A 23 -14.18 29.13 1.31
CA LYS A 23 -14.66 30.51 1.21
C LYS A 23 -15.37 30.99 2.48
N LEU A 24 -16.05 30.08 3.17
CA LEU A 24 -16.73 30.37 4.44
C LEU A 24 -15.76 30.40 5.64
N GLU A 25 -14.55 29.85 5.48
CA GLU A 25 -13.55 29.78 6.54
C GLU A 25 -12.73 31.08 6.60
N LYS A 26 -13.07 31.95 7.57
CA LYS A 26 -12.45 33.28 7.75
C LYS A 26 -10.94 33.20 7.99
N TYR A 27 -10.44 32.11 8.58
CA TYR A 27 -9.03 31.97 8.95
C TYR A 27 -8.38 30.76 8.26
N PHE A 28 -8.61 30.60 6.96
CA PHE A 28 -8.03 29.50 6.21
C PHE A 28 -6.49 29.58 6.19
N ARG A 29 -5.84 28.63 6.85
CA ARG A 29 -4.38 28.52 6.87
C ARG A 29 -3.83 27.91 5.58
N GLY A 30 -2.96 28.66 4.90
CA GLY A 30 -2.01 28.07 3.96
C GLY A 30 -1.04 27.13 4.69
N ARG A 31 -0.62 26.05 4.02
CA ARG A 31 0.36 25.10 4.56
C ARG A 31 1.55 25.00 3.63
N VAL A 32 2.72 24.87 4.23
CA VAL A 32 3.97 24.55 3.54
C VAL A 32 4.47 23.20 3.99
N CYS A 33 5.34 22.59 3.18
CA CYS A 33 6.05 21.39 3.54
C CYS A 33 6.77 21.57 4.88
N TRP A 34 6.51 20.66 5.82
CA TRP A 34 7.09 20.68 7.16
C TRP A 34 8.61 20.55 7.15
N ASN A 35 9.18 19.85 6.15
CA ASN A 35 10.63 19.75 6.01
C ASN A 35 11.24 21.15 5.89
N PHE A 36 12.11 21.47 6.85
CA PHE A 36 12.71 22.79 7.02
C PHE A 36 13.43 23.28 5.76
N ASN A 37 14.04 22.36 4.99
CA ASN A 37 14.80 22.71 3.79
C ASN A 37 13.94 22.76 2.51
N CYS A 38 12.66 22.38 2.57
CA CYS A 38 11.80 22.34 1.38
C CYS A 38 10.87 23.55 1.32
N LYS A 39 10.09 23.80 2.38
CA LYS A 39 9.12 24.92 2.50
C LYS A 39 8.17 25.16 1.32
N LYS A 40 8.06 24.20 0.39
CA LYS A 40 7.15 24.27 -0.76
C LYS A 40 5.70 24.42 -0.29
N ASP A 41 4.97 25.34 -0.90
CA ASP A 41 3.53 25.48 -0.67
C ASP A 41 2.78 24.20 -1.02
N LEU A 42 1.84 23.85 -0.17
CA LEU A 42 1.03 22.66 -0.30
C LEU A 42 -0.39 23.02 -0.70
N ASN A 43 -0.97 22.16 -1.53
CA ASN A 43 -2.32 22.33 -2.00
C ASN A 43 -3.26 21.36 -1.27
N ILE A 44 -4.29 21.89 -0.64
CA ILE A 44 -5.30 21.09 0.06
C ILE A 44 -6.06 20.14 -0.90
N TYR A 45 -6.19 20.49 -2.18
CA TYR A 45 -6.84 19.63 -3.17
C TYR A 45 -6.01 18.37 -3.47
N ASP A 46 -4.68 18.47 -3.43
CA ASP A 46 -3.80 17.31 -3.56
C ASP A 46 -4.00 16.38 -2.35
N PHE A 47 -4.04 16.97 -1.15
CA PHE A 47 -4.33 16.23 0.08
C PHE A 47 -5.70 15.53 0.06
N LEU A 48 -6.75 16.17 -0.48
CA LEU A 48 -8.05 15.55 -0.70
C LEU A 48 -7.95 14.37 -1.68
N SER A 49 -7.21 14.53 -2.79
CA SER A 49 -7.09 13.50 -3.83
C SER A 49 -6.38 12.23 -3.32
N ASP A 50 -5.43 12.38 -2.40
CA ASP A 50 -4.77 11.26 -1.71
C ASP A 50 -5.67 10.61 -0.64
N ASN A 51 -6.67 11.34 -0.14
CA ASN A 51 -7.52 10.93 0.98
C ASN A 51 -9.02 10.90 0.61
N MET A 52 -9.32 10.38 -0.58
CA MET A 52 -10.66 10.33 -1.16
C MET A 52 -11.74 9.63 -0.31
N ASN A 53 -11.37 8.86 0.71
CA ASN A 53 -12.31 8.21 1.61
C ASN A 53 -12.94 9.18 2.64
N PHE A 54 -12.34 10.35 2.84
CA PHE A 54 -12.85 11.36 3.78
C PHE A 54 -13.83 12.33 3.12
N THR A 55 -14.65 12.97 3.94
CA THR A 55 -15.54 14.04 3.51
C THR A 55 -14.77 15.37 3.38
N PRO A 56 -15.24 16.31 2.55
CA PRO A 56 -14.62 17.64 2.44
C PRO A 56 -14.46 18.37 3.78
N GLU A 57 -15.46 18.30 4.65
CA GLU A 57 -15.47 18.93 5.98
C GLU A 57 -14.37 18.37 6.87
N TYR A 58 -14.21 17.04 6.84
CA TYR A 58 -13.17 16.37 7.62
C TYR A 58 -11.77 16.70 7.08
N ILE A 59 -11.61 16.79 5.76
CA ILE A 59 -10.36 17.23 5.12
C ILE A 59 -9.99 18.64 5.54
N LEU A 60 -10.95 19.58 5.52
CA LEU A 60 -10.72 20.95 5.98
C LEU A 60 -10.32 20.98 7.46
N LYS A 61 -11.03 20.23 8.31
CA LYS A 61 -10.71 20.10 9.75
C LYS A 61 -9.28 19.60 9.97
N LEU A 62 -8.87 18.55 9.24
CA LEU A 62 -7.50 18.03 9.29
C LEU A 62 -6.49 19.07 8.80
N TRP A 63 -6.79 19.78 7.71
CA TRP A 63 -5.91 20.80 7.17
C TRP A 63 -5.68 21.96 8.14
N GLN A 64 -6.70 22.36 8.90
CA GLN A 64 -6.59 23.44 9.89
C GLN A 64 -5.92 23.01 11.21
N THR A 65 -5.80 21.71 11.51
CA THR A 65 -5.28 21.26 12.81
C THR A 65 -3.78 21.53 12.98
N PRO A 66 -3.32 22.16 14.08
CA PRO A 66 -1.92 22.52 14.25
C PRO A 66 -0.99 21.30 14.46
N ILE A 67 -1.55 20.15 14.85
CA ILE A 67 -0.78 18.96 15.24
C ILE A 67 -0.25 18.19 14.02
N LEU A 68 -0.91 18.30 12.86
CA LEU A 68 -0.51 17.56 11.67
C LEU A 68 0.64 18.22 10.92
N GLN A 69 1.64 17.39 10.60
CA GLN A 69 2.75 17.74 9.73
C GLN A 69 2.42 17.31 8.31
N PHE A 70 2.50 18.26 7.37
CA PHE A 70 2.25 18.00 5.96
C PHE A 70 3.57 18.01 5.21
N HIS A 71 3.79 17.03 4.33
CA HIS A 71 4.99 16.92 3.52
C HIS A 71 4.63 16.93 2.05
N CYS A 72 5.42 17.63 1.23
CA CYS A 72 5.32 17.47 -0.22
C CYS A 72 5.69 16.04 -0.62
N CYS A 73 5.26 15.62 -1.81
CA CYS A 73 5.46 14.25 -2.30
C CYS A 73 6.92 13.77 -2.24
N GLU A 74 7.89 14.65 -2.51
CA GLU A 74 9.32 14.30 -2.46
C GLU A 74 9.80 14.07 -1.03
N CYS A 75 9.51 14.99 -0.11
CA CYS A 75 9.86 14.83 1.30
C CYS A 75 9.18 13.61 1.91
N PHE A 76 7.93 13.33 1.52
CA PHE A 76 7.23 12.12 1.94
C PHE A 76 7.89 10.85 1.41
N LYS A 77 8.36 10.83 0.15
CA LYS A 77 9.14 9.71 -0.39
C LYS A 77 10.41 9.45 0.43
N PHE A 78 11.14 10.49 0.83
CA PHE A 78 12.32 10.35 1.68
C PHE A 78 11.98 9.77 3.06
N LEU A 79 10.90 10.24 3.70
CA LEU A 79 10.43 9.68 4.97
C LEU A 79 10.07 8.19 4.81
N LYS A 80 9.35 7.85 3.74
CA LYS A 80 8.99 6.45 3.43
C LYS A 80 10.24 5.58 3.25
N ILE A 81 11.28 6.08 2.56
CA ILE A 81 12.55 5.37 2.39
C ILE A 81 13.25 5.16 3.75
N HIS A 82 13.27 6.16 4.62
CA HIS A 82 13.88 6.03 5.94
C HIS A 82 13.17 4.98 6.81
N GLU A 83 11.84 4.93 6.75
CA GLU A 83 11.07 3.89 7.44
C GLU A 83 11.33 2.49 6.84
N LEU A 84 11.43 2.38 5.52
CA LEU A 84 11.83 1.12 4.87
C LEU A 84 13.24 0.68 5.27
N LYS A 85 14.20 1.61 5.40
CA LYS A 85 15.55 1.33 5.93
C LYS A 85 15.52 0.72 7.33
N LYS A 86 14.60 1.15 8.20
CA LYS A 86 14.44 0.54 9.53
C LYS A 86 13.99 -0.91 9.43
N ILE A 87 13.03 -1.21 8.55
CA ILE A 87 12.56 -2.58 8.30
C ILE A 87 13.66 -3.44 7.68
N GLU A 88 14.43 -2.87 6.74
CA GLU A 88 15.57 -3.53 6.09
C GLU A 88 16.65 -3.95 7.09
N ARG A 89 16.93 -3.13 8.11
CA ARG A 89 17.89 -3.48 9.18
C ARG A 89 17.44 -4.70 10.00
N GLU A 90 16.14 -4.89 10.20
CA GLU A 90 15.60 -6.06 10.89
C GLU A 90 15.64 -7.31 10.00
N LYS A 91 15.37 -7.15 8.70
CA LYS A 91 15.49 -8.23 7.71
C LYS A 91 15.79 -7.67 6.32
N SER A 92 17.03 -7.84 5.89
CA SER A 92 17.53 -7.24 4.65
C SER A 92 16.90 -7.86 3.42
N THR A 93 16.85 -9.20 3.37
CA THR A 93 16.38 -9.93 2.20
C THR A 93 15.41 -11.06 2.54
N ARG A 94 14.53 -11.36 1.58
CA ARG A 94 13.68 -12.54 1.53
C ARG A 94 13.69 -13.10 0.12
N GLU A 95 13.38 -14.37 -0.03
CA GLU A 95 13.32 -15.01 -1.33
C GLU A 95 11.90 -15.08 -1.86
N CYS A 96 11.76 -14.96 -3.18
CA CYS A 96 10.52 -15.32 -3.86
C CYS A 96 10.20 -16.79 -3.60
N LEU A 97 8.99 -17.08 -3.15
CA LEU A 97 8.57 -18.43 -2.80
C LEU A 97 8.60 -19.39 -4.00
N PHE A 98 8.41 -18.87 -5.22
CA PHE A 98 8.41 -19.64 -6.46
C PHE A 98 9.79 -19.81 -7.08
N CYS A 99 10.43 -18.71 -7.52
CA CYS A 99 11.69 -18.75 -8.28
C CYS A 99 12.95 -18.60 -7.43
N LYS A 100 12.81 -18.45 -6.10
CA LYS A 100 13.92 -18.27 -5.14
C LYS A 100 14.79 -17.04 -5.35
N THR A 101 14.44 -16.16 -6.28
CA THR A 101 15.14 -14.89 -6.48
C THR A 101 15.11 -14.06 -5.19
N PRO A 102 16.27 -13.55 -4.73
CA PRO A 102 16.32 -12.67 -3.56
C PRO A 102 15.60 -11.35 -3.85
N MET A 103 14.99 -10.82 -2.82
CA MET A 103 14.23 -9.58 -2.83
C MET A 103 14.57 -8.79 -1.58
N ASP A 104 14.73 -7.50 -1.74
CA ASP A 104 14.78 -6.54 -0.63
C ASP A 104 13.38 -5.96 -0.34
N VAL A 105 13.29 -5.24 0.78
CA VAL A 105 12.05 -4.61 1.24
C VAL A 105 11.57 -3.51 0.28
N TYR A 106 12.45 -2.86 -0.48
CA TYR A 106 12.08 -1.80 -1.43
C TYR A 106 11.37 -2.37 -2.64
N LYS A 107 11.89 -3.45 -3.23
CA LYS A 107 11.27 -4.18 -4.34
C LYS A 107 9.91 -4.70 -3.90
N PHE A 108 9.81 -5.27 -2.70
CA PHE A 108 8.54 -5.71 -2.13
C PHE A 108 7.55 -4.55 -1.92
N SER A 109 8.01 -3.43 -1.34
CA SER A 109 7.20 -2.22 -1.15
C SER A 109 6.73 -1.62 -2.48
N LYS A 110 7.53 -1.72 -3.55
CA LYS A 110 7.18 -1.22 -4.88
C LYS A 110 6.12 -2.07 -5.56
N LEU A 111 6.17 -3.39 -5.38
CA LEU A 111 5.14 -4.32 -5.86
C LEU A 111 3.83 -4.20 -5.09
N ASN A 112 3.89 -3.71 -3.85
CA ASN A 112 2.75 -3.52 -2.95
C ASN A 112 2.63 -2.04 -2.54
N ASP A 113 2.69 -1.13 -3.52
CA ASP A 113 2.73 0.31 -3.29
C ASP A 113 1.48 0.87 -2.59
N TYR A 114 0.37 0.12 -2.64
CA TYR A 114 -0.89 0.37 -1.94
C TYR A 114 -0.82 0.14 -0.42
N LEU A 115 0.19 -0.57 0.08
CA LEU A 115 0.34 -0.85 1.52
C LEU A 115 0.98 0.34 2.26
N LYS A 116 0.50 0.58 3.48
CA LYS A 116 1.11 1.49 4.44
C LYS A 116 2.39 0.86 5.01
N ILE A 117 3.29 1.70 5.55
CA ILE A 117 4.57 1.26 6.11
C ILE A 117 4.41 0.18 7.20
N HIS A 118 3.43 0.33 8.11
CA HIS A 118 3.21 -0.66 9.16
C HIS A 118 2.71 -2.00 8.61
N GLU A 119 1.90 -2.00 7.54
CA GLU A 119 1.46 -3.21 6.84
C GLU A 119 2.65 -3.88 6.12
N ILE A 120 3.51 -3.08 5.49
CA ILE A 120 4.76 -3.58 4.90
C ILE A 120 5.62 -4.25 5.98
N LYS A 121 5.82 -3.60 7.13
CA LYS A 121 6.59 -4.16 8.25
C LYS A 121 6.00 -5.49 8.71
N SER A 122 4.69 -5.56 8.97
CA SER A 122 4.05 -6.78 9.44
C SER A 122 4.16 -7.94 8.45
N LEU A 123 3.95 -7.68 7.16
CA LEU A 123 4.03 -8.73 6.13
C LEU A 123 5.48 -9.14 5.82
N TRP A 124 6.40 -8.19 5.79
CA TRP A 124 7.81 -8.45 5.49
C TRP A 124 8.49 -9.27 6.58
N LEU A 125 8.24 -8.94 7.85
CA LEU A 125 8.85 -9.63 8.99
C LEU A 125 8.17 -10.96 9.32
N ASN A 126 6.92 -11.16 8.89
CA ASN A 126 6.23 -12.44 9.06
C ASN A 126 6.85 -13.53 8.17
N LYS A 127 7.47 -14.53 8.79
CA LYS A 127 8.14 -15.66 8.10
C LYS A 127 7.18 -16.52 7.28
N ASP A 128 5.91 -16.64 7.70
CA ASP A 128 4.89 -17.47 7.05
C ASP A 128 4.22 -16.74 5.89
N TYR A 129 4.38 -15.42 5.81
CA TYR A 129 3.82 -14.65 4.71
C TYR A 129 4.50 -15.00 3.39
N LYS A 130 3.71 -15.37 2.39
CA LYS A 130 4.20 -15.78 1.07
C LYS A 130 4.59 -14.57 0.24
N ILE A 131 5.87 -14.47 -0.13
CA ILE A 131 6.41 -13.37 -0.91
C ILE A 131 6.72 -13.84 -2.34
N PHE A 132 6.43 -13.00 -3.32
CA PHE A 132 6.67 -13.25 -4.74
C PHE A 132 7.34 -12.03 -5.38
N CYS A 133 8.22 -12.26 -6.34
CA CYS A 133 8.92 -11.19 -7.04
C CYS A 133 8.05 -10.46 -8.09
N ASP A 134 6.94 -11.07 -8.47
CA ASP A 134 5.93 -10.53 -9.37
C ASP A 134 4.63 -11.36 -9.33
N ASN A 135 3.61 -10.87 -10.03
CA ASN A 135 2.31 -11.53 -10.18
C ASN A 135 2.39 -12.85 -10.97
N LEU A 136 3.38 -13.01 -11.86
CA LEU A 136 3.53 -14.24 -12.64
C LEU A 136 4.00 -15.39 -11.76
N CYS A 137 4.98 -15.15 -10.88
CA CYS A 137 5.48 -16.09 -9.90
C CYS A 137 4.39 -16.48 -8.90
N GLN A 138 3.59 -15.52 -8.44
CA GLN A 138 2.43 -15.79 -7.58
C GLN A 138 1.44 -16.74 -8.27
N ARG A 139 1.04 -16.43 -9.52
CA ARG A 139 0.11 -17.26 -10.29
C ARG A 139 0.67 -18.67 -10.54
N LYS A 140 1.93 -18.78 -10.95
CA LYS A 140 2.61 -20.06 -11.18
C LYS A 140 2.66 -20.90 -9.90
N TYR A 141 3.03 -20.30 -8.77
CA TYR A 141 3.05 -20.98 -7.48
C TYR A 141 1.68 -21.57 -7.12
N TYR A 142 0.61 -20.77 -7.18
CA TYR A 142 -0.72 -21.26 -6.84
C TYR A 142 -1.22 -22.31 -7.82
N LYS A 143 -0.93 -22.18 -9.11
CA LYS A 143 -1.25 -23.23 -10.10
C LYS A 143 -0.58 -24.56 -9.74
N THR A 144 0.73 -24.56 -9.53
CA THR A 144 1.49 -25.76 -9.13
C THR A 144 1.00 -26.34 -7.81
N TYR A 145 0.66 -25.49 -6.84
CA TYR A 145 0.12 -25.90 -5.55
C TYR A 145 -1.24 -26.60 -5.69
N TYR A 146 -2.16 -26.04 -6.46
CA TYR A 146 -3.48 -26.65 -6.70
C TYR A 146 -3.37 -27.97 -7.49
N ASP A 147 -2.48 -28.04 -8.48
CA ASP A 147 -2.21 -29.28 -9.22
C ASP A 147 -1.69 -30.39 -8.29
N PHE A 148 -0.78 -30.03 -7.38
CA PHE A 148 -0.28 -30.94 -6.35
C PHE A 148 -1.41 -31.45 -5.43
N LEU A 149 -2.27 -30.55 -4.93
CA LEU A 149 -3.41 -30.93 -4.09
C LEU A 149 -4.38 -31.86 -4.82
N LYS A 150 -4.65 -31.60 -6.11
CA LYS A 150 -5.52 -32.44 -6.94
C LYS A 150 -4.95 -33.85 -7.11
N LYS A 151 -3.65 -33.97 -7.37
CA LYS A 151 -2.94 -35.27 -7.44
C LYS A 151 -3.00 -36.01 -6.10
N LYS A 152 -2.77 -35.32 -4.98
CA LYS A 152 -2.85 -35.91 -3.63
C LYS A 152 -4.25 -36.43 -3.32
N LYS A 153 -5.29 -35.68 -3.67
CA LYS A 153 -6.70 -36.10 -3.51
C LYS A 153 -7.02 -37.35 -4.33
N ARG A 154 -6.60 -37.41 -5.60
CA ARG A 154 -6.78 -38.59 -6.47
C ARG A 154 -6.10 -39.84 -5.90
N LYS A 155 -4.83 -39.72 -5.45
CA LYS A 155 -4.12 -40.84 -4.80
C LYS A 155 -4.85 -41.35 -3.54
N LYS A 156 -5.34 -40.44 -2.69
CA LYS A 156 -6.10 -40.82 -1.49
C LYS A 156 -7.40 -41.54 -1.85
N GLN A 157 -8.11 -41.08 -2.89
CA GLN A 157 -9.34 -41.73 -3.35
C GLN A 157 -9.08 -43.14 -3.91
N GLN A 158 -7.97 -43.33 -4.63
CA GLN A 158 -7.58 -44.63 -5.17
C GLN A 158 -7.25 -45.62 -4.04
N GLN A 159 -6.47 -45.20 -3.04
CA GLN A 159 -6.16 -46.02 -1.86
C GLN A 159 -7.40 -46.42 -1.05
N ILE A 160 -8.43 -45.57 -1.00
CA ILE A 160 -9.69 -45.90 -0.32
C ILE A 160 -10.47 -46.95 -1.11
N LYS A 161 -10.52 -46.86 -2.45
CA LYS A 161 -11.18 -47.87 -3.29
C LYS A 161 -10.51 -49.23 -3.17
N GLU A 162 -9.19 -49.28 -3.28
CA GLU A 162 -8.40 -50.51 -3.14
C GLU A 162 -8.60 -51.18 -1.77
N LYS A 163 -8.91 -50.42 -0.72
CA LYS A 163 -9.22 -50.94 0.62
C LYS A 163 -10.66 -51.39 0.83
N LEU A 164 -11.59 -51.00 -0.06
CA LEU A 164 -12.99 -51.41 -0.01
C LEU A 164 -13.25 -52.62 -0.91
N GLU A 165 -12.36 -52.86 -1.88
CA GLU A 165 -12.42 -53.97 -2.83
C GLU A 165 -11.63 -55.21 -2.37
N ASN A 166 -10.84 -55.09 -1.29
CA ASN A 166 -10.17 -56.19 -0.58
C ASN A 166 -10.78 -56.36 0.82
#